data_AF-A0A3A5W8E9-F1
#
_entry.id   AF-A0A3A5W8E9-F1
#
_cell.length_a   1.000
_cell.length_b   1.000
_cell.length_c   1.000
_cell.angle_alpha   90.00
_cell.angle_beta   90.00
_cell.angle_gamma   90.00
#
_symmetry.space_group_name_H-M   'P 1'
#
loop_
_entity.id
_entity.type
_entity.pdbx_description
1 polymer ?
#
loop_
_entity_poly.entity_id
_entity_poly.type
_entity_poly.pdbx_seq_one_letter_code
_entity_poly.pdbx_strand_id
1 'polypeptide(L)' 'MNKMTEKMSERMMAAVAAVIAATQGDGDDPAQIARQPGAAWSQDHRRQMTGQPSLMNARAGRSPWR' A
#
# COMPACT_ATOMS: atom_id res chain seq x y z
N MET A 1 29.87 18.72 24.06
CA MET A 1 28.70 18.99 23.20
C MET A 1 27.63 19.70 24.02
N ASN A 2 26.92 20.70 23.49
CA ASN A 2 25.95 21.52 24.22
C ASN A 2 24.56 20.84 24.28
N LYS A 3 23.97 20.65 25.47
CA LYS A 3 22.64 20.01 25.64
C LYS A 3 21.50 20.78 24.96
N MET A 4 21.68 22.07 24.71
CA MET A 4 20.67 22.92 24.06
C MET A 4 20.57 22.64 22.55
N THR A 5 21.70 22.34 21.90
CA THR A 5 21.73 21.99 20.47
C THR A 5 21.15 20.59 20.22
N GLU A 6 21.32 19.67 21.18
CA GLU A 6 20.76 18.32 21.12
C GLU A 6 19.23 18.32 21.19
N LYS A 7 18.64 19.05 22.14
CA LYS A 7 17.17 19.25 22.21
C LYS A 7 16.59 19.94 20.98
N MET A 8 17.34 20.85 20.37
CA MET A 8 16.94 21.46 19.10
C MET A 8 16.89 20.41 17.98
N SER A 9 17.90 19.54 17.89
CA SER A 9 17.90 18.44 16.93
C SER A 9 16.77 17.42 17.17
N GLU A 10 16.46 17.09 18.43
CA GLU A 10 15.34 16.20 18.78
C GLU A 10 13.99 16.81 18.35
N ARG A 11 13.76 18.10 18.63
CA ARG A 11 12.53 18.79 18.23
C ARG A 11 12.39 18.89 16.72
N MET A 12 13.49 19.14 16.02
CA MET A 12 13.50 19.15 14.55
C MET A 12 13.18 17.78 13.98
N MET A 13 13.78 16.71 14.51
CA MET A 13 13.47 15.33 14.10
C MET A 13 12.02 14.96 14.38
N ALA A 14 11.47 15.36 15.54
CA ALA A 14 10.07 15.14 15.88
C ALA A 14 9.11 15.91 14.95
N ALA A 15 9.43 17.16 14.61
CA ALA A 15 8.65 17.95 13.67
C ALA A 15 8.65 17.33 12.25
N VAL A 16 9.82 16.87 11.78
CA VAL A 16 9.95 16.16 10.50
C VAL A 16 9.12 14.87 10.51
N ALA A 17 9.22 14.07 11.57
CA ALA A 17 8.45 12.84 11.71
C ALA A 17 6.94 13.09 11.74
N ALA A 18 6.48 14.16 12.40
CA ALA A 18 5.08 14.54 12.45
C ALA A 18 4.54 14.94 11.06
N VAL A 19 5.32 15.68 10.26
CA VAL A 19 4.95 16.05 8.89
C VAL A 19 4.89 14.81 7.98
N ILE A 20 5.85 13.91 8.09
CA ILE A 20 5.84 12.63 7.36
C ILE A 20 4.59 11.82 7.73
N ALA A 21 4.30 11.68 9.03
CA ALA A 21 3.13 10.95 9.50
C ALA A 21 1.81 11.59 9.01
N ALA A 22 1.70 12.92 9.07
CA ALA A 22 0.50 13.64 8.61
C ALA A 22 0.31 13.58 7.08
N THR A 23 1.38 13.43 6.31
CA THR A 23 1.32 13.38 4.84
C THR A 23 1.20 11.95 4.29
N GLN A 24 1.63 10.94 5.04
CA GLN A 24 1.63 9.54 4.62
C GLN A 24 0.58 8.67 5.34
N GLY A 25 -0.06 9.19 6.39
CA GLY A 25 -1.00 8.42 7.23
C GLY A 25 -2.35 8.09 6.58
N ASP A 26 -2.80 8.89 5.61
CA ASP A 26 -4.14 8.78 5.01
C ASP A 26 -4.15 8.20 3.58
N GLY A 27 -2.99 7.76 3.06
CA GLY A 27 -2.85 7.24 1.70
C GLY A 27 -2.46 5.76 1.64
N ASP A 28 -2.66 5.12 0.49
CA ASP A 28 -2.07 3.81 0.21
C ASP A 28 -0.56 3.89 0.40
N ASP A 29 0.00 3.05 1.26
CA ASP A 29 1.45 2.96 1.46
C ASP A 29 2.12 2.78 0.08
N PRO A 30 3.02 3.68 -0.34
CA PRO A 30 3.64 3.62 -1.66
C PRO A 30 4.38 2.30 -1.91
N ALA A 31 4.83 1.62 -0.85
CA ALA A 31 5.38 0.27 -0.96
C ALA A 31 4.31 -0.76 -1.38
N GLN A 32 3.04 -0.57 -1.03
CA GLN A 32 1.92 -1.46 -1.35
C GLN A 32 1.28 -1.17 -2.71
N ILE A 33 1.42 0.03 -3.26
CA ILE A 33 0.78 0.42 -4.54
C ILE A 33 1.09 -0.59 -5.65
N ALA A 34 2.36 -1.02 -5.77
CA ALA A 34 2.77 -2.01 -6.78
C ALA A 34 2.33 -3.46 -6.46
N ARG A 35 1.91 -3.73 -5.22
CA ARG A 35 1.42 -5.06 -4.79
C ARG A 35 -0.09 -5.19 -4.99
N GLN A 36 -0.80 -4.08 -5.20
CA GLN A 36 -2.21 -4.15 -5.49
C GLN A 36 -2.43 -4.83 -6.85
N PRO A 37 -3.36 -5.78 -6.95
CA PRO A 37 -3.57 -6.54 -8.18
C PRO A 37 -4.14 -5.69 -9.33
N GLY A 38 -4.51 -4.43 -9.09
CA GLY A 38 -5.01 -3.48 -10.09
C GLY A 38 -6.50 -3.64 -10.37
N ALA A 39 -7.00 -2.96 -11.41
CA ALA A 39 -8.41 -3.04 -11.80
C ALA A 39 -8.82 -4.47 -12.19
N ALA A 40 -10.09 -4.83 -11.94
CA ALA A 40 -10.62 -6.15 -12.26
C ALA A 40 -10.40 -6.55 -13.74
N TRP A 41 -10.56 -5.60 -14.66
CA TRP A 41 -10.29 -5.80 -16.09
C TRP A 41 -8.82 -6.12 -16.37
N SER A 42 -7.88 -5.37 -15.79
CA SER A 42 -6.44 -5.62 -15.97
C SER A 42 -6.03 -6.99 -15.41
N GLN A 43 -6.62 -7.41 -14.29
CA GLN A 43 -6.40 -8.74 -13.73
C GLN A 43 -6.94 -9.84 -14.64
N ASP A 44 -8.16 -9.67 -15.15
CA ASP A 44 -8.78 -10.64 -16.05
C ASP A 44 -8.02 -10.74 -17.37
N HIS A 45 -7.57 -9.62 -17.94
CA HIS A 45 -6.74 -9.59 -19.13
C HIS A 45 -5.40 -10.33 -18.92
N ARG A 46 -4.72 -10.11 -17.78
CA ARG A 46 -3.49 -10.85 -17.45
C ARG A 46 -3.76 -12.35 -17.33
N ARG A 47 -4.89 -12.75 -16.73
CA ARG A 47 -5.32 -14.15 -16.64
C ARG A 47 -5.53 -14.77 -18.01
N GLN A 48 -6.28 -14.11 -18.89
CA GLN A 48 -6.52 -14.56 -20.26
C GLN A 48 -5.21 -14.77 -21.03
N MET A 49 -4.27 -13.81 -20.95
CA MET A 49 -2.96 -13.92 -21.59
C MET A 49 -2.14 -15.11 -21.08
N THR A 50 -2.32 -15.49 -19.82
CA THR A 50 -1.64 -16.65 -19.20
C THR A 50 -2.44 -17.96 -19.31
N GLY A 51 -3.54 -17.98 -20.06
CA GLY A 51 -4.40 -19.17 -20.20
C GLY A 51 -5.14 -19.55 -18.91
N GLN A 52 -5.25 -18.64 -17.96
CA GLN A 52 -5.97 -18.86 -16.70
C GLN A 52 -7.48 -18.62 -16.89
N PRO A 53 -8.33 -19.30 -16.10
CA PRO A 53 -9.76 -19.05 -16.13
C PRO A 53 -10.08 -17.61 -15.69
N SER A 54 -11.21 -17.09 -16.17
CA SER A 54 -11.69 -15.74 -15.85
C SER A 54 -11.66 -15.45 -14.35
N LEU A 55 -11.39 -14.20 -13.99
CA LEU A 55 -11.38 -13.69 -12.63
C LEU A 55 -12.68 -14.03 -11.88
N MET A 56 -13.83 -14.03 -12.57
CA MET A 56 -15.12 -14.36 -11.98
C MET A 56 -15.20 -15.84 -11.57
N ASN A 57 -14.73 -16.74 -12.42
CA ASN A 57 -14.66 -18.18 -12.12
C ASN A 57 -13.69 -18.46 -10.95
N ALA A 58 -12.53 -17.77 -10.92
CA ALA A 58 -11.58 -17.89 -9.82
C ALA A 58 -12.17 -17.41 -8.46
N ARG A 59 -13.08 -16.44 -8.48
CA ARG A 59 -13.78 -15.94 -7.29
C ARG A 59 -14.96 -16.83 -6.88
N ALA A 60 -15.65 -17.44 -7.83
CA ALA A 60 -16.79 -18.32 -7.58
C ALA A 60 -16.42 -19.54 -6.71
N GLY A 61 -15.20 -20.06 -6.82
CA GLY A 61 -14.71 -21.17 -5.99
C GLY A 61 -14.57 -20.85 -4.49
N ARG A 62 -14.72 -19.57 -4.08
CA ARG A 62 -14.62 -19.12 -2.69
C ARG A 62 -15.98 -18.86 -2.02
N SER A 63 -17.10 -19.12 -2.68
CA SER A 63 -18.40 -18.96 -2.04
C SER A 63 -18.63 -20.06 -0.99
N PRO A 64 -19.07 -19.73 0.23
CA PRO A 64 -19.32 -20.73 1.28
C PRO A 64 -20.50 -21.66 0.98
N TRP A 65 -21.38 -21.26 0.05
CA TRP A 65 -22.55 -22.03 -0.37
C TRP A 65 -22.23 -23.03 -1.50
N ARG A 66 -21.29 -23.93 -1.25
CA ARG A 66 -21.02 -25.08 -2.12
C ARG A 66 -21.66 -26.35 -1.58
#